data_AF-A0A5J9UDX5-F1
#
_entry.id   AF-A0A5J9UDX5-F1
#
_cell.length_a   1.000
_cell.length_b   1.000
_cell.length_c   1.000
_cell.angle_alpha   90.00
_cell.angle_beta   90.00
_cell.angle_gamma   90.00
#
_symmetry.space_group_name_H-M   'P 1'
#
loop_
_entity.id
_entity.type
_entity.pdbx_description
1 polymer ?
#
loop_
_entity_poly.entity_id
_entity_poly.type
_entity_poly.pdbx_seq_one_letter_code
_entity_poly.pdbx_strand_id
1 'polypeptide(L)'
;MGDPGFAGFVRTHHVAFFDAMATELPEDYASQEVNHLTLAYFAVAGLSLLRELDRVNKDEIAKWVLSFQVHPEADDDVDNGQFFGFCGSRSTQFSLADSKDPCHNGSHLASTYSALAILKIVGYDLPSIDSKALLSSMRKLQQSDGSFMPTHIGAETDLRFVYCAAAICSMLDDWTGMDKLKAKEYILNCQSYDGGFGMVPCSESHGGGTFCAVAALRLMGFIHVDLEANLRESASIDIHMLLEWCVQRQVTDGGFQGRRNKDSDTCYAFWVGGVLKIIGAYNLLDHHAIREFLLTCQSPVNADVVGILMYKYNTRHSRTRSQHLSLVASVRPPSSTTMAGVGSAVRRLYLSVYNWVVFYGWAQVLYYAVMALQESGHEAVYAAVERPLQFAQTAAIMEILHGIVGLVRSPISATLPQIGSRLFLTWGVLWSFPEIIRYSFFGMKEALGFAPSWLLWLRYSTFLLLYPTGITSEVGLIYIALPFMKASERYCLRMPNKWNFSFDYMYGSILALAIYVPGSPHMYTYMLKQRKKALSKAKTA
;
A
#
# COMPACT_ATOMS: atom_id res chain seq x y z
N MET A 1 5.06 27.38 37.33
CA MET A 1 4.91 26.33 36.31
C MET A 1 4.55 27.04 35.03
N GLY A 2 5.54 27.26 34.16
CA GLY A 2 5.31 27.85 32.85
C GLY A 2 4.76 26.78 31.91
N ASP A 3 3.69 27.12 31.22
CA ASP A 3 3.11 26.36 30.12
C ASP A 3 4.20 26.01 29.09
N PRO A 4 4.41 24.74 28.68
CA PRO A 4 5.34 24.41 27.62
C PRO A 4 4.78 25.01 26.31
N GLY A 5 5.25 26.20 25.98
CA GLY A 5 4.73 27.00 24.87
C GLY A 5 4.64 26.21 23.57
N PHE A 6 3.42 26.14 23.03
CA PHE A 6 3.16 25.65 21.69
C PHE A 6 4.02 26.43 20.68
N ALA A 7 4.83 25.73 19.90
CA ALA A 7 5.66 26.35 18.87
C ALA A 7 4.75 26.92 17.76
N GLY A 8 4.75 28.25 17.61
CA GLY A 8 3.99 28.94 16.56
C GLY A 8 4.44 28.54 15.15
N PHE A 9 3.64 28.90 14.15
CA PHE A 9 3.97 28.66 12.74
C PHE A 9 5.17 29.50 12.29
N VAL A 10 6.27 28.87 11.88
CA VAL A 10 7.52 29.55 11.50
C VAL A 10 7.50 30.00 10.03
N ARG A 11 6.65 30.99 9.72
CA ARG A 11 6.40 31.48 8.35
C ARG A 11 7.67 31.82 7.57
N THR A 12 8.62 32.52 8.19
CA THR A 12 9.84 33.02 7.52
C THR A 12 10.69 31.90 6.92
N HIS A 13 10.82 30.78 7.63
CA HIS A 13 11.54 29.62 7.10
C HIS A 13 10.81 29.05 5.88
N HIS A 14 9.48 28.91 5.94
CA HIS A 14 8.71 28.32 4.84
C HIS A 14 8.78 29.16 3.56
N VAL A 15 8.74 30.49 3.72
CA VAL A 15 8.94 31.40 2.59
C VAL A 15 10.31 31.21 1.98
N ALA A 16 11.38 31.19 2.78
CA ALA A 16 12.74 31.00 2.29
C ALA A 16 12.93 29.65 1.56
N PHE A 17 12.33 28.58 2.09
CA PHE A 17 12.37 27.26 1.45
C PHE A 17 11.70 27.25 0.08
N PHE A 18 10.48 27.79 -0.03
CA PHE A 18 9.78 27.80 -1.31
C PHE A 18 10.42 28.78 -2.31
N ASP A 19 10.97 29.89 -1.84
CA ASP A 19 11.71 30.85 -2.66
C ASP A 19 12.95 30.20 -3.29
N ALA A 20 13.72 29.45 -2.49
CA ALA A 20 14.84 28.66 -2.98
C ALA A 20 14.39 27.61 -4.01
N MET A 21 13.39 26.77 -3.65
CA MET A 21 12.88 25.71 -4.52
C MET A 21 12.24 26.21 -5.83
N ALA A 22 11.70 27.44 -5.84
CA ALA A 22 11.14 28.05 -7.04
C ALA A 22 12.22 28.62 -7.97
N THR A 23 13.41 28.92 -7.44
CA THR A 23 14.52 29.52 -8.18
C THR A 23 15.50 28.46 -8.70
N GLU A 24 15.97 27.58 -7.83
CA GLU A 24 16.94 26.54 -8.15
C GLU A 24 16.68 25.29 -7.31
N LEU A 25 16.68 24.13 -7.97
CA LEU A 25 16.45 22.86 -7.31
C LEU A 25 17.75 22.34 -6.67
N PRO A 26 17.82 22.10 -5.35
CA PRO A 26 19.03 21.62 -4.70
C PRO A 26 19.47 20.24 -5.21
N GLU A 27 20.78 19.94 -5.12
CA GLU A 27 21.37 18.68 -5.58
C GLU A 27 20.69 17.43 -4.98
N ASP A 28 20.24 17.51 -3.72
CA ASP A 28 19.53 16.42 -3.04
C ASP A 28 18.25 15.96 -3.79
N TYR A 29 17.69 16.83 -4.63
CA TYR A 29 16.51 16.56 -5.46
C TYR A 29 16.86 16.11 -6.89
N ALA A 30 18.13 15.88 -7.22
CA ALA A 30 18.54 15.39 -8.54
C ALA A 30 17.83 14.08 -8.93
N SER A 31 17.55 13.20 -7.96
CA SER A 31 16.76 11.98 -8.18
C SER A 31 15.31 12.23 -8.59
N GLN A 32 14.80 13.44 -8.37
CA GLN A 32 13.45 13.88 -8.67
C GLN A 32 13.39 14.75 -9.93
N GLU A 33 14.45 14.76 -10.75
CA GLU A 33 14.53 15.58 -11.95
C GLU A 33 13.35 15.32 -12.90
N VAL A 34 12.88 14.07 -13.04
CA VAL A 34 11.68 13.74 -13.83
C VAL A 34 10.39 14.41 -13.33
N ASN A 35 10.37 14.85 -12.07
CA ASN A 35 9.27 15.54 -11.41
C ASN A 35 9.53 17.05 -11.25
N HIS A 36 10.54 17.62 -11.90
CA HIS A 36 10.96 19.02 -11.71
C HIS A 36 9.79 20.00 -11.81
N LEU A 37 8.96 19.86 -12.84
CA LEU A 37 7.78 20.72 -13.02
C LEU A 37 6.73 20.55 -11.90
N THR A 38 6.59 19.35 -11.35
CA THR A 38 5.71 19.08 -10.19
C THR A 38 6.28 19.69 -8.91
N LEU A 39 7.61 19.66 -8.74
CA LEU A 39 8.28 20.28 -7.60
C LEU A 39 8.14 21.81 -7.64
N ALA A 40 8.32 22.41 -8.82
CA ALA A 40 8.10 23.82 -9.06
C ALA A 40 6.65 24.23 -8.75
N TYR A 41 5.67 23.38 -9.12
CA TYR A 41 4.26 23.61 -8.76
C TYR A 41 4.07 23.72 -7.26
N PHE A 42 4.64 22.83 -6.45
CA PHE A 42 4.50 22.93 -4.99
C PHE A 42 5.20 24.16 -4.42
N ALA A 43 6.36 24.56 -4.97
CA ALA A 43 7.06 25.75 -4.52
C ALA A 43 6.26 27.03 -4.80
N VAL A 44 5.78 27.19 -6.03
CA VAL A 44 4.98 28.35 -6.46
C VAL A 44 3.63 28.39 -5.74
N ALA A 45 2.96 27.24 -5.58
CA ALA A 45 1.73 27.15 -4.80
C ALA A 45 1.97 27.48 -3.32
N GLY A 46 3.09 27.04 -2.74
CA GLY A 46 3.50 27.36 -1.37
C GLY A 46 3.68 28.87 -1.16
N LEU A 47 4.40 29.54 -2.05
CA LEU A 47 4.55 31.01 -2.02
C LEU A 47 3.21 31.73 -2.15
N SER A 48 2.34 31.26 -3.05
CA SER A 48 1.00 31.82 -3.23
C SER A 48 0.14 31.68 -1.97
N LEU A 49 0.11 30.49 -1.36
CA LEU A 49 -0.61 30.23 -0.10
C LEU A 49 -0.10 31.10 1.05
N LEU A 50 1.21 31.37 1.09
CA LEU A 50 1.83 32.25 2.07
C LEU A 50 1.71 33.74 1.74
N ARG A 51 1.11 34.09 0.59
CA ARG A 51 0.99 35.47 0.07
C ARG A 51 2.34 36.15 -0.17
N GLU A 52 3.30 35.41 -0.74
CA GLU A 52 4.67 35.85 -1.03
C GLU A 52 5.04 35.57 -2.50
N LEU A 53 4.05 35.45 -3.38
CA LEU A 53 4.27 35.16 -4.80
C LEU A 53 5.00 36.31 -5.53
N ASP A 54 4.98 37.52 -5.00
CA ASP A 54 5.68 38.68 -5.59
C ASP A 54 7.20 38.61 -5.45
N ARG A 55 7.74 37.61 -4.73
CA ARG A 55 9.18 37.36 -4.63
C ARG A 55 9.78 36.78 -5.90
N VAL A 56 8.97 36.07 -6.68
CA VAL A 56 9.40 35.42 -7.90
C VAL A 56 8.93 36.19 -9.13
N ASN A 57 9.72 36.12 -10.21
CA ASN A 57 9.34 36.73 -11.48
C ASN A 57 8.30 35.85 -12.20
N LYS A 58 7.03 36.28 -12.14
CA LYS A 58 5.88 35.56 -12.69
C LYS A 58 5.99 35.35 -14.21
N ASP A 59 6.51 36.34 -14.94
CA ASP A 59 6.66 36.27 -16.40
C ASP A 59 7.76 35.30 -16.81
N GLU A 60 8.87 35.29 -16.08
CA GLU A 60 9.96 34.33 -16.29
C GLU A 60 9.53 32.90 -15.97
N ILE A 61 8.80 32.69 -14.86
CA ILE A 61 8.24 31.37 -14.53
C ILE A 61 7.27 30.93 -15.60
N ALA A 62 6.36 31.79 -16.07
CA ALA A 62 5.42 31.44 -17.12
C ALA A 62 6.15 31.03 -18.41
N LYS A 63 7.14 31.83 -18.84
CA LYS A 63 7.98 31.52 -20.01
C LYS A 63 8.74 30.21 -19.83
N TRP A 64 9.28 29.95 -18.64
CA TRP A 64 9.97 28.71 -18.32
C TRP A 64 9.03 27.51 -18.40
N VAL A 65 7.85 27.56 -17.77
CA VAL A 65 6.85 26.49 -17.82
C VAL A 65 6.39 26.22 -19.25
N LEU A 66 6.08 27.26 -20.03
CA LEU A 66 5.68 27.13 -21.43
C LEU A 66 6.76 26.46 -22.28
N SER A 67 8.05 26.59 -21.91
CA SER A 67 9.13 25.90 -22.61
C SER A 67 9.13 24.37 -22.47
N PHE A 68 8.33 23.81 -21.57
CA PHE A 68 8.11 22.36 -21.42
C PHE A 68 6.94 21.84 -22.26
N GLN A 69 6.16 22.74 -22.89
CA GLN A 69 5.06 22.32 -23.75
C GLN A 69 5.61 21.67 -25.01
N VAL A 70 5.03 20.54 -25.36
CA VAL A 70 5.36 19.79 -26.57
C VAL A 70 4.36 20.14 -27.64
N HIS A 71 4.86 20.51 -28.82
CA HIS A 71 4.05 20.84 -29.98
C HIS A 71 4.27 19.81 -31.09
N PRO A 72 3.26 19.50 -31.91
CA PRO A 72 3.43 18.68 -33.10
C PRO A 72 4.42 19.31 -34.08
N GLU A 73 5.32 18.53 -34.69
CA GLU A 73 6.15 19.01 -35.80
C GLU A 73 5.32 19.11 -37.09
N ALA A 74 5.78 19.93 -38.06
CA ALA A 74 5.03 20.18 -39.30
C ALA A 74 4.78 18.91 -40.16
N ASP A 75 5.62 17.89 -39.99
CA ASP A 75 5.54 16.59 -40.68
C ASP A 75 4.99 15.47 -39.78
N ASP A 76 4.63 15.75 -38.53
CA ASP A 76 4.05 14.73 -37.65
C ASP A 76 2.61 14.44 -38.07
N ASP A 77 2.32 13.16 -38.26
CA ASP A 77 0.94 12.70 -38.32
C ASP A 77 0.30 12.98 -36.95
N VAL A 78 -0.65 13.91 -36.89
CA VAL A 78 -1.40 14.26 -35.66
C VAL A 78 -2.16 13.03 -35.11
N ASP A 79 -2.32 12.00 -35.94
CA ASP A 79 -2.87 10.70 -35.57
C ASP A 79 -1.86 9.61 -35.20
N ASN A 80 -0.56 9.95 -35.06
CA ASN A 80 0.50 9.05 -34.60
C ASN A 80 0.33 8.54 -33.15
N GLY A 81 -0.69 9.03 -32.43
CA GLY A 81 -1.05 8.61 -31.08
C GLY A 81 -0.26 9.31 -29.96
N GLN A 82 0.66 10.22 -30.28
CA GLN A 82 1.44 10.96 -29.29
C GLN A 82 0.60 11.90 -28.43
N PHE A 83 1.04 12.13 -27.19
CA PHE A 83 0.43 13.08 -26.28
C PHE A 83 1.16 14.43 -26.28
N PHE A 84 0.52 15.52 -26.70
CA PHE A 84 1.14 16.85 -26.81
C PHE A 84 0.86 17.69 -25.55
N GLY A 85 1.44 17.28 -24.44
CA GLY A 85 1.29 17.91 -23.12
C GLY A 85 2.52 18.71 -22.71
N PHE A 86 2.83 18.64 -21.42
CA PHE A 86 4.08 19.17 -20.88
C PHE A 86 4.98 18.03 -20.41
N CYS A 87 6.28 18.16 -20.64
CA CYS A 87 7.29 17.27 -20.09
C CYS A 87 7.52 17.54 -18.60
N GLY A 88 7.90 16.51 -17.83
CA GLY A 88 8.29 16.68 -16.42
C GLY A 88 9.71 17.25 -16.23
N SER A 89 10.58 17.04 -17.23
CA SER A 89 12.00 17.44 -17.27
C SER A 89 12.44 17.68 -18.71
N ARG A 90 13.50 18.48 -18.89
CA ARG A 90 14.23 18.61 -20.17
C ARG A 90 15.47 17.72 -20.25
N SER A 91 15.91 17.17 -19.13
CA SER A 91 17.18 16.46 -18.96
C SER A 91 17.19 15.07 -19.59
N THR A 92 16.02 14.50 -19.89
CA THR A 92 15.87 13.17 -20.50
C THR A 92 16.01 13.17 -22.03
N GLN A 93 16.30 14.31 -22.66
CA GLN A 93 16.48 14.42 -24.12
C GLN A 93 17.85 13.91 -24.58
N PHE A 94 18.12 12.60 -24.47
CA PHE A 94 19.18 12.00 -25.28
C PHE A 94 18.69 11.91 -26.72
N SER A 95 19.02 12.90 -27.54
CA SER A 95 18.70 12.87 -28.98
C SER A 95 19.53 11.77 -29.65
N LEU A 96 18.92 10.63 -30.00
CA LEU A 96 19.51 9.70 -30.95
C LEU A 96 19.34 10.32 -32.33
N ALA A 97 20.45 10.82 -32.90
CA ALA A 97 20.45 11.66 -34.09
C ALA A 97 19.81 11.05 -35.36
N ASP A 98 19.47 9.75 -35.37
CA ASP A 98 19.05 9.04 -36.58
C ASP A 98 17.80 8.15 -36.42
N SER A 99 17.00 8.30 -35.35
CA SER A 99 15.71 7.60 -35.25
C SER A 99 14.59 8.57 -34.90
N LYS A 100 13.62 8.74 -35.81
CA LYS A 100 12.28 9.24 -35.49
C LYS A 100 11.60 8.20 -34.58
N ASP A 101 11.99 8.15 -33.31
CA ASP A 101 11.33 7.32 -32.32
C ASP A 101 10.08 8.08 -31.82
N PRO A 102 8.86 7.60 -32.13
CA PRO A 102 7.63 8.23 -31.66
C PRO A 102 7.49 8.23 -30.12
N CYS A 103 8.39 7.56 -29.38
CA CYS A 103 8.41 7.52 -27.92
C CYS A 103 9.05 8.74 -27.23
N HIS A 104 9.64 9.69 -27.99
CA HIS A 104 10.55 10.69 -27.42
C HIS A 104 9.92 11.96 -26.87
N ASN A 105 8.60 12.15 -27.01
CA ASN A 105 8.00 13.44 -26.72
C ASN A 105 7.91 13.76 -25.21
N GLY A 106 8.19 12.80 -24.31
CA GLY A 106 8.35 13.01 -22.86
C GLY A 106 7.14 13.59 -22.12
N SER A 107 6.01 13.78 -22.79
CA SER A 107 4.82 14.40 -22.22
C SER A 107 4.14 13.47 -21.23
N HIS A 108 3.67 14.05 -20.12
CA HIS A 108 3.06 13.29 -19.05
C HIS A 108 1.89 14.04 -18.42
N LEU A 109 0.77 13.36 -18.21
CA LEU A 109 -0.48 14.00 -17.80
C LEU A 109 -0.39 14.75 -16.46
N ALA A 110 0.34 14.21 -15.49
CA ALA A 110 0.59 14.88 -14.20
C ALA A 110 1.48 16.13 -14.33
N SER A 111 2.41 16.13 -15.29
CA SER A 111 3.26 17.27 -15.59
C SER A 111 2.47 18.36 -16.29
N THR A 112 1.61 17.99 -17.24
CA THR A 112 0.63 18.90 -17.87
C THR A 112 -0.28 19.58 -16.86
N TYR A 113 -0.82 18.81 -15.90
CA TYR A 113 -1.58 19.38 -14.78
C TYR A 113 -0.76 20.41 -13.99
N SER A 114 0.48 20.05 -13.62
CA SER A 114 1.36 20.91 -12.84
C SER A 114 1.72 22.21 -13.57
N ALA A 115 2.02 22.13 -14.88
CA ALA A 115 2.27 23.31 -15.73
C ALA A 115 1.09 24.27 -15.72
N LEU A 116 -0.10 23.79 -16.07
CA LEU A 116 -1.29 24.63 -16.14
C LEU A 116 -1.67 25.22 -14.77
N ALA A 117 -1.45 24.46 -13.69
CA ALA A 117 -1.66 24.95 -12.34
C ALA A 117 -0.66 26.08 -11.98
N ILE A 118 0.63 25.95 -12.33
CA ILE A 118 1.62 27.02 -12.15
C ILE A 118 1.19 28.26 -12.94
N LEU A 119 0.89 28.10 -14.23
CA LEU A 119 0.47 29.20 -15.11
C LEU A 119 -0.74 29.93 -14.53
N LYS A 120 -1.72 29.19 -14.02
CA LYS A 120 -2.89 29.77 -13.34
C LYS A 120 -2.52 30.53 -12.06
N ILE A 121 -1.60 29.99 -11.24
CA ILE A 121 -1.17 30.64 -9.98
C ILE A 121 -0.43 31.94 -10.25
N VAL A 122 0.45 31.97 -11.27
CA VAL A 122 1.21 33.18 -11.63
C VAL A 122 0.39 34.23 -12.38
N GLY A 123 -0.87 33.92 -12.72
CA GLY A 123 -1.79 34.84 -13.40
C GLY A 123 -1.64 34.87 -14.92
N TYR A 124 -1.09 33.81 -15.52
CA TYR A 124 -1.01 33.68 -16.97
C TYR A 124 -2.39 33.39 -17.58
N ASP A 125 -2.66 33.99 -18.74
CA ASP A 125 -3.92 33.82 -19.47
C ASP A 125 -3.96 32.46 -20.18
N LEU A 126 -4.50 31.44 -19.51
CA LEU A 126 -4.57 30.07 -20.04
C LEU A 126 -5.25 29.93 -21.42
N PRO A 127 -6.31 30.70 -21.77
CA PRO A 127 -6.87 30.72 -23.11
C PRO A 127 -5.88 31.02 -24.25
N SER A 128 -4.72 31.64 -23.96
CA SER A 128 -3.68 31.91 -24.95
C SER A 128 -2.85 30.67 -25.33
N ILE A 129 -2.96 29.58 -24.56
CA ILE A 129 -2.25 28.33 -24.84
C ILE A 129 -2.95 27.63 -26.00
N ASP A 130 -2.18 27.12 -26.96
CA ASP A 130 -2.71 26.20 -27.97
C ASP A 130 -3.07 24.86 -27.30
N SER A 131 -4.32 24.78 -26.84
CA SER A 131 -4.89 23.64 -26.13
C SER A 131 -5.46 22.58 -27.07
N LYS A 132 -5.57 22.87 -28.38
CA LYS A 132 -6.27 21.98 -29.32
C LYS A 132 -5.54 20.66 -29.45
N ALA A 133 -4.23 20.70 -29.74
CA ALA A 133 -3.40 19.51 -29.84
C ALA A 133 -3.30 18.76 -28.50
N LEU A 134 -3.21 19.49 -27.39
CA LEU A 134 -3.17 18.95 -26.03
C LEU A 134 -4.44 18.15 -25.72
N LEU A 135 -5.63 18.73 -25.92
CA LEU A 135 -6.90 18.09 -25.61
C LEU A 135 -7.21 16.95 -26.57
N SER A 136 -6.98 17.13 -27.88
CA SER A 136 -7.22 16.07 -28.87
C SER A 136 -6.35 14.84 -28.63
N SER A 137 -5.09 15.05 -28.25
CA SER A 137 -4.18 13.95 -27.91
C SER A 137 -4.45 13.36 -26.52
N MET A 138 -4.77 14.17 -25.52
CA MET A 138 -5.20 13.70 -24.19
C MET A 138 -6.41 12.79 -24.27
N ARG A 139 -7.38 13.09 -25.15
CA ARG A 139 -8.56 12.25 -25.37
C ARG A 139 -8.19 10.82 -25.77
N LYS A 140 -7.09 10.64 -26.51
CA LYS A 140 -6.61 9.32 -26.93
C LYS A 140 -5.99 8.51 -25.79
N LEU A 141 -5.64 9.16 -24.67
CA LEU A 141 -5.15 8.49 -23.46
C LEU A 141 -6.26 7.86 -22.62
N GLN A 142 -7.51 8.23 -22.87
CA GLN A 142 -8.66 7.64 -22.19
C GLN A 142 -8.88 6.21 -22.67
N GLN A 143 -8.94 5.28 -21.73
CA GLN A 143 -9.15 3.87 -21.99
C GLN A 143 -10.63 3.54 -22.17
N SER A 144 -10.90 2.33 -22.68
CA SER A 144 -12.26 1.85 -22.92
C SER A 144 -13.11 1.75 -21.66
N ASP A 145 -12.48 1.48 -20.51
CA ASP A 145 -13.09 1.41 -19.18
C ASP A 145 -13.31 2.78 -18.52
N GLY A 146 -12.86 3.87 -19.16
CA GLY A 146 -12.96 5.24 -18.66
C GLY A 146 -11.75 5.75 -17.87
N SER A 147 -10.77 4.89 -17.57
CA SER A 147 -9.50 5.28 -16.95
C SER A 147 -8.62 6.09 -17.91
N PHE A 148 -7.53 6.69 -17.39
CA PHE A 148 -6.57 7.44 -18.19
C PHE A 148 -5.17 6.87 -18.03
N MET A 149 -4.46 6.74 -19.15
CA MET A 149 -3.01 6.57 -19.17
C MET A 149 -2.32 7.93 -19.03
N PRO A 150 -1.15 8.00 -18.40
CA PRO A 150 -0.41 9.26 -18.27
C PRO A 150 0.38 9.66 -19.52
N THR A 151 0.68 8.70 -20.40
CA THR A 151 1.48 8.85 -21.62
C THR A 151 0.99 7.88 -22.68
N HIS A 152 1.28 8.13 -23.96
CA HIS A 152 0.82 7.33 -25.09
C HIS A 152 1.49 5.96 -25.20
N ILE A 153 2.68 5.77 -24.60
CA ILE A 153 3.49 4.56 -24.75
C ILE A 153 3.06 3.36 -23.89
N GLY A 154 2.11 3.51 -22.96
CA GLY A 154 1.82 2.47 -21.97
C GLY A 154 2.33 2.82 -20.57
N ALA A 155 1.43 2.90 -19.59
CA ALA A 155 1.75 3.10 -18.18
C ALA A 155 0.54 2.70 -17.32
N GLU A 156 0.63 2.90 -16.00
CA GLU A 156 -0.47 2.59 -15.08
C GLU A 156 -1.70 3.47 -15.34
N THR A 157 -2.88 2.91 -15.12
CA THR A 157 -4.16 3.59 -15.28
C THR A 157 -4.87 3.66 -13.94
N ASP A 158 -4.98 4.87 -13.36
CA ASP A 158 -5.58 5.06 -12.05
C ASP A 158 -6.22 6.45 -11.88
N LEU A 159 -6.90 6.64 -10.75
CA LEU A 159 -7.65 7.87 -10.47
C LEU A 159 -6.83 9.16 -10.49
N ARG A 160 -5.50 9.13 -10.31
CA ARG A 160 -4.66 10.34 -10.42
C ARG A 160 -4.77 10.95 -11.80
N PHE A 161 -4.76 10.11 -12.83
CA PHE A 161 -4.78 10.56 -14.21
C PHE A 161 -6.18 10.97 -14.65
N VAL A 162 -7.21 10.32 -14.12
CA VAL A 162 -8.60 10.79 -14.29
C VAL A 162 -8.77 12.18 -13.69
N TYR A 163 -8.25 12.42 -12.49
CA TYR A 163 -8.25 13.74 -11.86
C TYR A 163 -7.44 14.76 -12.66
N CYS A 164 -6.23 14.42 -13.11
CA CYS A 164 -5.40 15.31 -13.92
C CYS A 164 -6.13 15.72 -15.20
N ALA A 165 -6.72 14.78 -15.95
CA ALA A 165 -7.49 15.06 -17.16
C ALA A 165 -8.69 15.99 -16.87
N ALA A 166 -9.47 15.69 -15.83
CA ALA A 166 -10.62 16.53 -15.44
C ALA A 166 -10.19 17.95 -15.01
N ALA A 167 -9.08 18.08 -14.29
CA ALA A 167 -8.52 19.36 -13.86
C ALA A 167 -7.98 20.17 -15.05
N ILE A 168 -7.31 19.52 -16.01
CA ILE A 168 -6.84 20.15 -17.25
C ILE A 168 -8.02 20.70 -18.04
N CYS A 169 -9.04 19.88 -18.32
CA CYS A 169 -10.26 20.30 -19.00
C CYS A 169 -10.94 21.48 -18.28
N SER A 170 -11.03 21.41 -16.95
CA SER A 170 -11.63 22.48 -16.15
C SER A 170 -10.81 23.77 -16.12
N MET A 171 -9.48 23.71 -16.16
CA MET A 171 -8.62 24.89 -16.18
C MET A 171 -8.65 25.61 -17.53
N LEU A 172 -8.77 24.85 -18.62
CA LEU A 172 -8.86 25.34 -20.00
C LEU A 172 -10.30 25.70 -20.43
N ASP A 173 -11.29 25.38 -19.59
CA ASP A 173 -12.72 25.51 -19.89
C ASP A 173 -13.15 24.78 -21.18
N ASP A 174 -12.51 23.65 -21.46
CA ASP A 174 -12.79 22.82 -22.64
C ASP A 174 -12.77 21.33 -22.26
N TRP A 175 -13.92 20.68 -22.42
CA TRP A 175 -14.15 19.27 -22.07
C TRP A 175 -14.04 18.32 -23.27
N THR A 176 -13.62 18.79 -24.44
CA THR A 176 -13.44 17.94 -25.63
C THR A 176 -12.34 16.88 -25.46
N GLY A 177 -11.43 17.09 -24.50
CA GLY A 177 -10.32 16.19 -24.18
C GLY A 177 -10.69 14.93 -23.39
N MET A 178 -11.95 14.72 -22.99
CA MET A 178 -12.36 13.49 -22.30
C MET A 178 -13.85 13.15 -22.47
N ASP A 179 -14.17 11.87 -22.37
CA ASP A 179 -15.53 11.38 -22.13
C ASP A 179 -15.82 11.37 -20.62
N LYS A 180 -16.64 12.35 -20.19
CA LYS A 180 -17.02 12.51 -18.78
C LYS A 180 -17.84 11.34 -18.23
N LEU A 181 -18.70 10.72 -19.05
CA LEU A 181 -19.59 9.67 -18.58
C LEU A 181 -18.81 8.39 -18.32
N LYS A 182 -17.91 8.01 -19.22
CA LYS A 182 -17.01 6.86 -18.99
C LYS A 182 -16.07 7.09 -17.81
N ALA A 183 -15.49 8.29 -17.69
CA ALA A 183 -14.67 8.63 -16.54
C ALA A 183 -15.45 8.55 -15.23
N LYS A 184 -16.70 9.00 -15.21
CA LYS A 184 -17.61 8.83 -14.06
C LYS A 184 -17.78 7.34 -13.73
N GLU A 185 -18.16 6.51 -14.69
CA GLU A 185 -18.36 5.06 -14.48
C GLU A 185 -17.12 4.38 -13.90
N TYR A 186 -15.92 4.71 -14.41
CA TYR A 186 -14.67 4.22 -13.85
C TYR A 186 -14.48 4.62 -12.37
N ILE A 187 -14.74 5.90 -12.05
CA ILE A 187 -14.65 6.40 -10.67
C ILE A 187 -15.64 5.65 -9.75
N LEU A 188 -16.87 5.40 -10.21
CA LEU A 188 -17.87 4.67 -9.42
C LEU A 188 -17.37 3.26 -9.06
N ASN A 189 -16.75 2.58 -10.02
CA ASN A 189 -16.17 1.25 -9.81
C ASN A 189 -14.95 1.25 -8.87
N CYS A 190 -14.37 2.43 -8.57
CA CYS A 190 -13.28 2.58 -7.63
C CYS A 190 -13.73 2.79 -6.17
N GLN A 191 -15.03 3.03 -5.92
CA GLN A 191 -15.54 3.12 -4.55
C GLN A 191 -15.52 1.72 -3.91
N SER A 192 -14.83 1.59 -2.77
CA SER A 192 -14.69 0.32 -2.07
C SER A 192 -15.81 0.10 -1.05
N TYR A 193 -15.86 -1.11 -0.50
CA TYR A 193 -16.87 -1.53 0.49
C TYR A 193 -16.86 -0.71 1.78
N ASP A 194 -15.80 0.07 2.03
CA ASP A 194 -15.66 0.88 3.24
C ASP A 194 -15.98 2.37 3.00
N GLY A 195 -16.42 2.73 1.79
CA GLY A 195 -16.86 4.07 1.40
C GLY A 195 -15.78 4.95 0.75
N GLY A 196 -14.51 4.69 1.03
CA GLY A 196 -13.40 5.37 0.37
C GLY A 196 -13.18 4.87 -1.07
N PHE A 197 -12.23 5.49 -1.78
CA PHE A 197 -11.88 5.07 -3.14
C PHE A 197 -10.46 4.51 -3.19
N GLY A 198 -10.33 3.35 -3.83
CA GLY A 198 -9.04 2.78 -4.22
C GLY A 198 -8.49 3.48 -5.46
N MET A 199 -7.18 3.37 -5.71
CA MET A 199 -6.56 3.98 -6.91
C MET A 199 -7.11 3.41 -8.22
N VAL A 200 -7.45 2.12 -8.20
CA VAL A 200 -8.08 1.37 -9.29
C VAL A 200 -9.28 0.57 -8.74
N PRO A 201 -10.19 0.07 -9.59
CA PRO A 201 -11.30 -0.77 -9.15
C PRO A 201 -10.83 -1.95 -8.28
N CYS A 202 -11.62 -2.27 -7.25
CA CYS A 202 -11.35 -3.35 -6.30
C CYS A 202 -10.06 -3.20 -5.45
N SER A 203 -9.39 -2.04 -5.46
CA SER A 203 -8.22 -1.79 -4.60
C SER A 203 -8.60 -1.19 -3.24
N GLU A 204 -7.64 -1.23 -2.30
CA GLU A 204 -7.81 -0.67 -0.96
C GLU A 204 -8.04 0.86 -1.02
N SER A 205 -9.06 1.34 -0.30
CA SER A 205 -9.36 2.76 -0.18
C SER A 205 -8.18 3.57 0.35
N HIS A 206 -7.83 4.64 -0.36
CA HIS A 206 -6.68 5.49 -0.05
C HIS A 206 -7.06 6.97 -0.16
N GLY A 207 -6.57 7.80 0.76
CA GLY A 207 -6.94 9.23 0.85
C GLY A 207 -6.65 10.01 -0.42
N GLY A 208 -5.52 9.73 -1.07
CA GLY A 208 -5.19 10.33 -2.37
C GLY A 208 -6.15 9.90 -3.50
N GLY A 209 -6.50 8.60 -3.57
CA GLY A 209 -7.47 8.11 -4.57
C GLY A 209 -8.86 8.66 -4.33
N THR A 210 -9.26 8.73 -3.06
CA THR A 210 -10.53 9.33 -2.60
C THR A 210 -10.61 10.81 -2.99
N PHE A 211 -9.55 11.59 -2.78
CA PHE A 211 -9.52 12.98 -3.26
C PHE A 211 -9.63 13.06 -4.78
N CYS A 212 -8.83 12.29 -5.52
CA CYS A 212 -8.85 12.31 -6.98
C CYS A 212 -10.24 11.98 -7.53
N ALA A 213 -10.91 10.94 -7.01
CA ALA A 213 -12.27 10.57 -7.38
C ALA A 213 -13.27 11.72 -7.15
N VAL A 214 -13.35 12.20 -5.90
CA VAL A 214 -14.37 13.18 -5.50
C VAL A 214 -14.13 14.53 -6.17
N ALA A 215 -12.86 14.97 -6.28
CA ALA A 215 -12.51 16.18 -6.99
C ALA A 215 -12.80 16.09 -8.48
N ALA A 216 -12.49 14.97 -9.15
CA ALA A 216 -12.80 14.78 -10.56
C ALA A 216 -14.31 14.82 -10.82
N LEU A 217 -15.11 14.12 -10.01
CA LEU A 217 -16.57 14.15 -10.09
C LEU A 217 -17.12 15.58 -9.87
N ARG A 218 -16.55 16.32 -8.92
CA ARG A 218 -16.93 17.73 -8.68
C ARG A 218 -16.62 18.63 -9.87
N LEU A 219 -15.43 18.48 -10.47
CA LEU A 219 -15.01 19.26 -11.65
C LEU A 219 -15.90 18.95 -12.86
N MET A 220 -16.24 17.67 -13.07
CA MET A 220 -17.13 17.24 -14.14
C MET A 220 -18.61 17.64 -13.95
N GLY A 221 -18.98 18.09 -12.74
CA GLY A 221 -20.33 18.53 -12.40
C GLY A 221 -21.27 17.41 -11.92
N PHE A 222 -20.72 16.31 -11.40
CA PHE A 222 -21.49 15.16 -10.91
C PHE A 222 -21.68 15.12 -9.38
N ILE A 223 -21.08 16.07 -8.65
CA ILE A 223 -21.20 16.21 -7.19
C ILE A 223 -21.45 17.68 -6.86
N HIS A 224 -22.31 17.92 -5.87
CA HIS A 224 -22.62 19.24 -5.33
C HIS A 224 -21.68 19.61 -4.18
N VAL A 225 -21.57 20.91 -3.87
CA VAL A 225 -20.80 21.37 -2.69
C VAL A 225 -21.61 21.21 -1.39
N ASP A 226 -22.92 21.08 -1.51
CA ASP A 226 -23.83 20.94 -0.38
C ASP A 226 -24.01 19.46 0.00
N LEU A 227 -23.83 19.17 1.29
CA LEU A 227 -23.93 17.81 1.81
C LEU A 227 -25.35 17.28 1.67
N GLU A 228 -26.38 18.08 1.97
CA GLU A 228 -27.77 17.61 1.88
C GLU A 228 -28.16 17.25 0.45
N ALA A 229 -27.80 18.07 -0.53
CA ALA A 229 -28.00 17.77 -1.94
C ALA A 229 -27.35 16.44 -2.35
N ASN A 230 -26.09 16.24 -1.94
CA ASN A 230 -25.34 15.01 -2.22
C ASN A 230 -25.97 13.77 -1.58
N LEU A 231 -26.53 13.88 -0.36
CA LEU A 231 -27.18 12.76 0.33
C LEU A 231 -28.54 12.38 -0.30
N ARG A 232 -29.22 13.32 -0.95
CA ARG A 232 -30.50 13.08 -1.63
C ARG A 232 -30.32 12.43 -3.01
N GLU A 233 -29.18 12.63 -3.65
CA GLU A 233 -28.86 12.03 -4.96
C GLU A 233 -28.10 10.71 -4.82
N SER A 234 -28.84 9.61 -4.69
CA SER A 234 -28.27 8.26 -4.54
C SER A 234 -27.67 7.65 -5.82
N ALA A 235 -27.59 8.41 -6.93
CA ALA A 235 -27.28 7.87 -8.27
C ALA A 235 -25.80 7.98 -8.69
N SER A 236 -24.94 8.60 -7.88
CA SER A 236 -23.51 8.76 -8.20
C SER A 236 -22.63 7.90 -7.32
N ILE A 237 -22.42 8.27 -6.06
CA ILE A 237 -21.54 7.59 -5.10
C ILE A 237 -22.23 7.47 -3.74
N ASP A 238 -21.84 6.49 -2.93
CA ASP A 238 -22.33 6.41 -1.56
C ASP A 238 -21.64 7.46 -0.68
N ILE A 239 -22.28 8.62 -0.56
CA ILE A 239 -21.78 9.77 0.21
C ILE A 239 -21.79 9.48 1.71
N HIS A 240 -22.75 8.68 2.21
CA HIS A 240 -22.83 8.35 3.62
C HIS A 240 -21.61 7.53 4.06
N MET A 241 -21.27 6.48 3.31
CA MET A 241 -20.10 5.66 3.59
C MET A 241 -18.80 6.43 3.37
N LEU A 242 -18.73 7.27 2.33
CA LEU A 242 -17.58 8.14 2.09
C LEU A 242 -17.34 9.10 3.27
N LEU A 243 -18.41 9.70 3.80
CA LEU A 243 -18.35 10.62 4.92
C LEU A 243 -17.82 9.91 6.18
N GLU A 244 -18.39 8.75 6.50
CA GLU A 244 -17.94 7.92 7.62
C GLU A 244 -16.46 7.56 7.45
N TRP A 245 -16.07 7.12 6.25
CA TRP A 245 -14.69 6.79 5.93
C TRP A 245 -13.75 7.96 6.20
N CYS A 246 -14.09 9.16 5.73
CA CYS A 246 -13.26 10.36 5.86
C CYS A 246 -13.10 10.81 7.32
N VAL A 247 -14.19 10.85 8.09
CA VAL A 247 -14.13 11.27 9.51
C VAL A 247 -13.31 10.29 10.34
N GLN A 248 -13.39 8.99 10.05
CA GLN A 248 -12.55 7.96 10.69
C GLN A 248 -11.06 8.01 10.30
N ARG A 249 -10.64 8.92 9.42
CA ARG A 249 -9.22 9.11 9.10
C ARG A 249 -8.52 10.06 10.06
N GLN A 250 -9.23 10.93 10.77
CA GLN A 250 -8.61 11.72 11.83
C GLN A 250 -8.39 10.82 13.05
N VAL A 251 -7.14 10.63 13.45
CA VAL A 251 -6.78 9.71 14.54
C VAL A 251 -6.37 10.49 15.79
N THR A 252 -6.07 9.78 16.88
CA THR A 252 -5.91 10.35 18.22
C THR A 252 -4.71 11.31 18.38
N ASP A 253 -3.77 11.31 17.43
CA ASP A 253 -2.68 12.28 17.40
C ASP A 253 -3.07 13.62 16.72
N GLY A 254 -4.32 13.73 16.26
CA GLY A 254 -4.88 14.88 15.57
C GLY A 254 -4.69 14.87 14.06
N GLY A 255 -3.76 14.06 13.55
CA GLY A 255 -3.43 13.92 12.13
C GLY A 255 -4.40 13.02 11.36
N PHE A 256 -4.22 12.99 10.03
CA PHE A 256 -5.00 12.12 9.15
C PHE A 256 -4.16 10.92 8.68
N GLN A 257 -4.72 9.72 8.81
CA GLN A 257 -4.19 8.53 8.14
C GLN A 257 -4.70 8.46 6.69
N GLY A 258 -3.87 7.97 5.77
CA GLY A 258 -4.28 7.79 4.38
C GLY A 258 -5.15 6.57 4.13
N ARG A 259 -5.05 5.58 5.00
CA ARG A 259 -5.73 4.29 4.95
C ARG A 259 -5.94 3.79 6.37
N ARG A 260 -6.87 2.86 6.56
CA ARG A 260 -7.16 2.27 7.86
C ARG A 260 -5.91 1.61 8.46
N ASN A 261 -5.68 1.84 9.75
CA ASN A 261 -4.57 1.27 10.53
C ASN A 261 -3.18 1.63 9.99
N LYS A 262 -3.03 2.82 9.41
CA LYS A 262 -1.74 3.39 9.02
C LYS A 262 -1.43 4.62 9.87
N ASP A 263 -0.15 4.96 9.91
CA ASP A 263 0.30 6.18 10.60
C ASP A 263 -0.30 7.42 9.93
N SER A 264 -0.46 8.47 10.74
CA SER A 264 -0.82 9.80 10.27
C SER A 264 0.28 10.39 9.40
N ASP A 265 -0.11 11.23 8.44
CA ASP A 265 0.80 11.92 7.52
C ASP A 265 0.19 13.28 7.17
N THR A 266 1.03 14.31 7.12
CA THR A 266 0.64 15.70 6.93
C THR A 266 -0.09 15.91 5.61
N CYS A 267 0.24 15.15 4.55
CA CYS A 267 -0.41 15.33 3.25
C CYS A 267 -1.91 14.99 3.26
N TYR A 268 -2.35 14.09 4.14
CA TYR A 268 -3.77 13.72 4.21
C TYR A 268 -4.64 14.79 4.86
N ALA A 269 -4.05 15.79 5.53
CA ALA A 269 -4.78 16.99 5.92
C ALA A 269 -5.41 17.69 4.69
N PHE A 270 -4.72 17.64 3.54
CA PHE A 270 -5.26 18.10 2.27
C PHE A 270 -6.09 17.04 1.56
N TRP A 271 -5.58 15.82 1.42
CA TRP A 271 -6.31 14.81 0.65
C TRP A 271 -7.67 14.46 1.26
N VAL A 272 -7.71 14.17 2.56
CA VAL A 272 -8.97 13.82 3.24
C VAL A 272 -9.75 15.07 3.63
N GLY A 273 -9.08 16.09 4.16
CA GLY A 273 -9.73 17.36 4.50
C GLY A 273 -10.34 18.06 3.27
N GLY A 274 -9.70 17.96 2.11
CA GLY A 274 -10.20 18.46 0.83
C GLY A 274 -11.46 17.74 0.36
N VAL A 275 -11.53 16.41 0.54
CA VAL A 275 -12.76 15.65 0.26
C VAL A 275 -13.91 16.14 1.13
N LEU A 276 -13.69 16.25 2.45
CA LEU A 276 -14.69 16.78 3.39
C LEU A 276 -15.12 18.20 2.99
N LYS A 277 -14.21 19.03 2.49
CA LYS A 277 -14.53 20.36 1.98
C LYS A 277 -15.38 20.33 0.72
N ILE A 278 -15.06 19.45 -0.23
CA ILE A 278 -15.79 19.33 -1.50
C ILE A 278 -17.23 18.87 -1.26
N ILE A 279 -17.46 17.93 -0.33
CA ILE A 279 -18.81 17.39 -0.06
C ILE A 279 -19.60 18.20 0.98
N GLY A 280 -19.07 19.34 1.46
CA GLY A 280 -19.77 20.22 2.41
C GLY A 280 -19.72 19.77 3.88
N ALA A 281 -18.81 18.88 4.25
CA ALA A 281 -18.69 18.29 5.59
C ALA A 281 -17.43 18.74 6.37
N TYR A 282 -16.78 19.83 5.94
CA TYR A 282 -15.51 20.28 6.52
C TYR A 282 -15.60 20.63 8.02
N ASN A 283 -16.77 21.05 8.47
CA ASN A 283 -17.08 21.42 9.86
C ASN A 283 -17.09 20.23 10.83
N LEU A 284 -17.07 18.98 10.34
CA LEU A 284 -17.01 17.79 11.19
C LEU A 284 -15.58 17.43 11.64
N LEU A 285 -14.58 18.15 11.12
CA LEU A 285 -13.18 17.93 11.42
C LEU A 285 -12.79 18.63 12.73
N ASP A 286 -11.97 17.97 13.56
CA ASP A 286 -11.35 18.65 14.70
C ASP A 286 -10.22 19.55 14.21
N HIS A 287 -10.58 20.81 13.94
CA HIS A 287 -9.68 21.82 13.39
C HIS A 287 -8.52 22.15 14.33
N HIS A 288 -8.74 22.06 15.64
CA HIS A 288 -7.72 22.33 16.62
C HIS A 288 -6.68 21.21 16.63
N ALA A 289 -7.13 19.95 16.70
CA ALA A 289 -6.23 18.81 16.74
C ALA A 289 -5.38 18.68 15.46
N ILE A 290 -5.96 18.87 14.27
CA ILE A 290 -5.16 18.82 13.03
C ILE A 290 -4.14 19.95 12.96
N ARG A 291 -4.50 21.13 13.47
CA ARG A 291 -3.61 22.28 13.46
C ARG A 291 -2.42 22.03 14.36
N GLU A 292 -2.64 21.50 15.56
CA GLU A 292 -1.57 21.15 16.49
C GLU A 292 -0.68 20.05 15.94
N PHE A 293 -1.26 19.00 15.35
CA PHE A 293 -0.50 17.96 14.64
C PHE A 293 0.43 18.56 13.58
N LEU A 294 -0.10 19.41 12.69
CA LEU A 294 0.70 20.04 11.63
C LEU A 294 1.82 20.92 12.19
N LEU A 295 1.58 21.67 13.27
CA LEU A 295 2.63 22.46 13.92
C LEU A 295 3.74 21.58 14.52
N THR A 296 3.41 20.39 15.02
CA THR A 296 4.41 19.47 15.58
C THR A 296 5.31 18.85 14.52
N CYS A 297 4.86 18.80 13.26
CA CYS A 297 5.63 18.26 12.16
C CYS A 297 6.70 19.24 11.64
N GLN A 298 6.73 20.49 12.13
CA GLN A 298 7.56 21.53 11.52
C GLN A 298 9.03 21.33 11.84
N SER A 299 9.86 21.35 10.81
CA SER A 299 11.29 21.20 11.01
C SER A 299 11.85 22.51 11.63
N PRO A 300 12.64 22.40 12.71
CA PRO A 300 13.16 23.56 13.43
C PRO A 300 14.31 24.26 12.70
N VAL A 301 14.88 23.63 11.67
CA VAL A 301 16.07 24.11 10.93
C VAL A 301 15.76 24.33 9.46
N ASN A 302 14.98 23.44 8.85
CA ASN A 302 14.51 23.54 7.47
C ASN A 302 12.99 23.66 7.48
N ALA A 303 12.41 24.33 6.51
CA ALA A 303 11.00 24.69 6.59
C ALA A 303 10.08 23.59 6.06
N ASP A 304 10.15 22.40 6.63
CA ASP A 304 9.58 21.20 5.99
C ASP A 304 8.07 21.01 6.21
N VAL A 305 7.38 21.96 6.87
CA VAL A 305 5.96 21.79 7.24
C VAL A 305 4.89 22.28 6.28
N VAL A 306 5.25 23.00 5.23
CA VAL A 306 4.24 23.41 4.23
C VAL A 306 4.37 22.60 2.95
N GLY A 307 5.05 21.45 3.00
CA GLY A 307 4.93 20.44 1.96
C GLY A 307 3.64 19.63 2.11
N ILE A 308 2.46 20.24 1.96
CA ILE A 308 1.17 19.52 1.93
C ILE A 308 1.17 18.37 0.87
N LEU A 309 2.16 18.33 -0.03
CA LEU A 309 2.42 17.19 -0.91
C LEU A 309 3.90 16.76 -1.02
N MET A 310 4.86 17.56 -0.55
CA MET A 310 6.30 17.29 -0.77
C MET A 310 6.88 16.19 0.13
N TYR A 311 6.28 15.92 1.30
CA TYR A 311 6.87 15.01 2.28
C TYR A 311 6.93 13.54 1.81
N LYS A 312 6.08 13.14 0.84
CA LYS A 312 5.91 11.72 0.49
C LYS A 312 6.89 11.16 -0.54
N TYR A 313 7.69 12.00 -1.20
CA TYR A 313 8.59 11.53 -2.27
C TYR A 313 10.03 11.27 -1.82
N ASN A 314 10.42 11.70 -0.61
CA ASN A 314 11.78 11.50 -0.07
C ASN A 314 11.91 10.35 0.97
N THR A 315 10.87 9.52 1.16
CA THR A 315 10.93 8.42 2.14
C THR A 315 10.66 7.05 1.52
N ARG A 316 11.56 6.61 0.63
CA ARG A 316 12.00 5.20 0.65
C ARG A 316 13.31 5.17 1.43
N HIS A 317 13.23 4.60 2.64
CA HIS A 317 14.33 4.37 3.59
C HIS A 317 14.96 5.59 4.30
N SER A 318 14.38 5.96 5.44
CA SER A 318 15.16 6.53 6.56
C SER A 318 14.61 6.08 7.92
N ARG A 319 14.36 4.78 8.05
CA ARG A 319 14.54 4.07 9.34
C ARG A 319 15.98 3.59 9.43
N THR A 320 16.93 4.52 9.41
CA THR A 320 18.31 4.29 9.81
C THR A 320 18.82 5.61 10.40
N ARG A 321 18.84 5.67 11.73
CA ARG A 321 19.73 6.60 12.42
C ARG A 321 21.17 6.21 12.09
N SER A 322 22.01 7.24 11.93
CA SER A 322 23.49 7.22 11.98
C SER A 322 24.20 7.19 10.62
N GLN A 323 24.75 8.34 10.21
CA GLN A 323 26.21 8.62 10.12
C GLN A 323 26.42 10.04 9.55
N HIS A 324 26.88 10.98 10.39
CA HIS A 324 28.18 11.68 10.28
C HIS A 324 28.17 13.03 9.53
N LEU A 325 28.03 14.15 10.24
CA LEU A 325 29.15 15.07 10.49
C LEU A 325 28.81 16.11 11.58
N SER A 326 29.85 16.48 12.31
CA SER A 326 29.95 17.19 13.59
C SER A 326 30.00 18.72 13.48
N LEU A 327 29.40 19.44 14.45
CA LEU A 327 30.05 20.41 15.35
C LEU A 327 29.03 21.41 15.95
N VAL A 328 28.94 21.40 17.28
CA VAL A 328 28.96 22.54 18.23
C VAL A 328 28.09 22.20 19.45
N ALA A 329 28.75 22.25 20.60
CA ALA A 329 28.28 21.87 21.91
C ALA A 329 27.31 22.91 22.53
N SER A 330 26.36 22.44 23.35
CA SER A 330 26.04 23.14 24.61
C SER A 330 25.45 22.19 25.68
N VAL A 331 26.28 22.01 26.71
CA VAL A 331 26.01 21.86 28.14
C VAL A 331 24.54 21.71 28.59
N ARG A 332 24.21 20.55 29.21
CA ARG A 332 23.05 20.39 30.11
C ARG A 332 23.48 20.53 31.58
N PRO A 333 22.69 21.16 32.46
CA PRO A 333 22.76 20.94 33.91
C PRO A 333 21.68 19.94 34.42
N PRO A 334 21.80 19.43 35.66
CA PRO A 334 21.32 18.09 36.03
C PRO A 334 20.11 18.03 36.98
N SER A 335 19.68 16.78 37.25
CA SER A 335 18.69 16.25 38.22
C SER A 335 17.23 16.17 37.72
N SER A 336 16.50 15.06 37.81
CA SER A 336 16.49 13.96 38.79
C SER A 336 16.25 12.58 38.15
N THR A 337 17.22 11.66 38.21
CA THR A 337 17.05 10.29 37.68
C THR A 337 17.77 9.29 38.58
N THR A 338 17.03 8.55 39.40
CA THR A 338 17.64 7.39 40.09
C THR A 338 16.76 6.14 40.12
N MET A 339 15.48 6.20 39.75
CA MET A 339 14.64 4.99 39.67
C MET A 339 14.07 4.64 38.29
N ALA A 340 13.84 5.63 37.40
CA ALA A 340 13.35 5.35 36.04
C ALA A 340 14.45 4.85 35.06
N GLY A 341 15.72 5.11 35.37
CA GLY A 341 16.86 4.79 34.50
C GLY A 341 17.23 3.31 34.46
N VAL A 342 17.09 2.60 35.58
CA VAL A 342 17.53 1.19 35.71
C VAL A 342 16.61 0.26 34.92
N GLY A 343 15.28 0.40 35.05
CA GLY A 343 14.33 -0.41 34.28
C GLY A 343 14.42 -0.18 32.77
N SER A 344 14.73 1.05 32.35
CA SER A 344 14.94 1.42 30.95
C SER A 344 16.21 0.80 30.35
N ALA A 345 17.29 0.75 31.13
CA ALA A 345 18.56 0.13 30.71
C ALA A 345 18.47 -1.39 30.61
N VAL A 346 17.85 -2.05 31.60
CA VAL A 346 17.65 -3.50 31.61
C VAL A 346 16.78 -3.95 30.45
N ARG A 347 15.68 -3.22 30.17
CA ARG A 347 14.81 -3.48 29.01
C ARG A 347 15.58 -3.37 27.69
N ARG A 348 16.41 -2.35 27.52
CA ARG A 348 17.22 -2.17 26.31
C ARG A 348 18.27 -3.28 26.15
N LEU A 349 18.94 -3.65 27.22
CA LEU A 349 19.94 -4.72 27.20
C LEU A 349 19.31 -6.06 26.83
N TYR A 350 18.19 -6.42 27.46
CA TYR A 350 17.45 -7.65 27.17
C TYR A 350 16.99 -7.71 25.71
N LEU A 351 16.32 -6.66 25.21
CA LEU A 351 15.84 -6.62 23.83
C LEU A 351 16.99 -6.63 22.82
N SER A 352 18.11 -6.00 23.15
CA SER A 352 19.33 -6.06 22.33
C SER A 352 19.87 -7.48 22.25
N VAL A 353 20.01 -8.18 23.37
CA VAL A 353 20.48 -9.58 23.40
C VAL A 353 19.53 -10.48 22.62
N TYR A 354 18.22 -10.35 22.84
CA TYR A 354 17.20 -11.10 22.12
C TYR A 354 17.31 -10.91 20.60
N ASN A 355 17.35 -9.65 20.14
CA ASN A 355 17.44 -9.35 18.71
C ASN A 355 18.72 -9.89 18.07
N TRP A 356 19.85 -9.85 18.77
CA TRP A 356 21.10 -10.46 18.29
C TRP A 356 20.99 -11.98 18.20
N VAL A 357 20.40 -12.65 19.20
CA VAL A 357 20.18 -14.11 19.18
C VAL A 357 19.30 -14.52 18.00
N VAL A 358 18.19 -13.81 17.76
CA VAL A 358 17.31 -14.09 16.62
C VAL A 358 18.00 -13.80 15.29
N PHE A 359 18.77 -12.71 15.20
CA PHE A 359 19.58 -12.38 14.02
C PHE A 359 20.58 -13.50 13.69
N TYR A 360 21.35 -13.96 14.68
CA TYR A 360 22.30 -15.05 14.47
C TYR A 360 21.60 -16.36 14.11
N GLY A 361 20.43 -16.64 14.69
CA GLY A 361 19.62 -17.81 14.32
C GLY A 361 19.22 -17.79 12.84
N TRP A 362 18.71 -16.67 12.34
CA TRP A 362 18.34 -16.53 10.92
C TRP A 362 19.56 -16.48 9.98
N ALA A 363 20.66 -15.87 10.40
CA ALA A 363 21.91 -15.86 9.65
C ALA A 363 22.49 -17.28 9.51
N GLN A 364 22.40 -18.10 10.56
CA GLN A 364 22.82 -19.49 10.54
C GLN A 364 21.94 -20.35 9.62
N VAL A 365 20.62 -20.15 9.64
CA VAL A 365 19.66 -20.77 8.70
C VAL A 365 20.07 -20.46 7.26
N LEU A 366 20.33 -19.19 6.96
CA LEU A 366 20.73 -18.76 5.62
C LEU A 366 22.08 -19.37 5.20
N TYR A 367 23.07 -19.35 6.10
CA TYR A 367 24.40 -19.90 5.84
C TYR A 367 24.34 -21.39 5.51
N TYR A 368 23.67 -22.20 6.33
CA TYR A 368 23.54 -23.64 6.05
C TYR A 368 22.69 -23.93 4.82
N ALA A 369 21.68 -23.11 4.51
CA ALA A 369 20.91 -23.26 3.28
C ALA A 369 21.79 -23.07 2.04
N VAL A 370 22.59 -22.01 2.01
CA VAL A 370 23.48 -21.68 0.89
C VAL A 370 24.59 -22.72 0.75
N MET A 371 25.24 -23.10 1.85
CA MET A 371 26.32 -24.10 1.83
C MET A 371 25.80 -25.47 1.37
N ALA A 372 24.67 -25.94 1.92
CA ALA A 372 24.10 -27.23 1.51
C ALA A 372 23.67 -27.23 0.04
N LEU A 373 23.14 -26.10 -0.45
CA LEU A 373 22.75 -25.95 -1.85
C LEU A 373 23.97 -25.99 -2.80
N GLN A 374 25.08 -25.36 -2.41
CA GLN A 374 26.31 -25.31 -3.21
C GLN A 374 27.08 -26.64 -3.20
N GLU A 375 27.17 -27.30 -2.05
CA GLU A 375 27.99 -28.52 -1.89
C GLU A 375 27.24 -29.80 -2.25
N SER A 376 25.96 -29.90 -1.90
CA SER A 376 25.19 -31.16 -1.94
C SER A 376 23.86 -31.06 -2.68
N GLY A 377 23.54 -29.91 -3.27
CA GLY A 377 22.32 -29.68 -4.03
C GLY A 377 21.07 -29.47 -3.18
N HIS A 378 19.93 -29.24 -3.84
CA HIS A 378 18.68 -28.83 -3.20
C HIS A 378 18.10 -29.87 -2.22
N GLU A 379 18.39 -31.15 -2.42
CA GLU A 379 17.89 -32.25 -1.56
C GLU A 379 18.50 -32.23 -0.15
N ALA A 380 19.75 -31.76 -0.01
CA ALA A 380 20.45 -31.69 1.27
C ALA A 380 20.09 -30.45 2.12
N VAL A 381 19.46 -29.44 1.51
CA VAL A 381 19.15 -28.15 2.15
C VAL A 381 18.20 -28.35 3.34
N TYR A 382 17.20 -29.21 3.21
CA TYR A 382 16.25 -29.48 4.31
C TYR A 382 16.98 -30.05 5.53
N ALA A 383 17.82 -31.07 5.33
CA ALA A 383 18.55 -31.73 6.40
C ALA A 383 19.54 -30.79 7.11
N ALA A 384 20.14 -29.85 6.38
CA ALA A 384 21.06 -28.85 6.95
C ALA A 384 20.35 -27.73 7.73
N VAL A 385 19.13 -27.35 7.31
CA VAL A 385 18.44 -26.15 7.80
C VAL A 385 17.36 -26.45 8.84
N GLU A 386 16.85 -27.68 8.90
CA GLU A 386 15.73 -28.07 9.77
C GLU A 386 15.90 -27.62 11.23
N ARG A 387 17.00 -28.03 11.88
CA ARG A 387 17.24 -27.72 13.31
C ARG A 387 17.45 -26.21 13.57
N PRO A 388 18.31 -25.50 12.82
CA PRO A 388 18.45 -24.05 12.95
C PRO A 388 17.12 -23.30 12.73
N LEU A 389 16.32 -23.72 11.74
CA LEU A 389 15.03 -23.11 11.42
C LEU A 389 14.02 -23.32 12.56
N GLN A 390 13.95 -24.53 13.12
CA GLN A 390 13.11 -24.82 14.28
C GLN A 390 13.46 -23.91 15.47
N PHE A 391 14.75 -23.72 15.75
CA PHE A 391 15.21 -22.86 16.84
C PHE A 391 14.84 -21.38 16.61
N ALA A 392 15.18 -20.83 15.44
CA ALA A 392 14.89 -19.43 15.09
C ALA A 392 13.37 -19.15 15.07
N GLN A 393 12.59 -20.07 14.53
CA GLN A 393 11.14 -19.93 14.44
C GLN A 393 10.47 -20.04 15.81
N THR A 394 10.98 -20.89 16.72
CA THR A 394 10.47 -21.02 18.10
C THR A 394 10.78 -19.80 18.95
N ALA A 395 11.92 -19.16 18.74
CA ALA A 395 12.31 -17.93 19.42
C ALA A 395 11.34 -16.75 19.13
N ALA A 396 10.59 -16.80 18.03
CA ALA A 396 9.58 -15.80 17.68
C ALA A 396 8.37 -15.77 18.64
N ILE A 397 8.14 -16.83 19.45
CA ILE A 397 7.11 -16.82 20.51
C ILE A 397 7.35 -15.68 21.49
N MET A 398 8.62 -15.34 21.74
CA MET A 398 8.98 -14.25 22.63
C MET A 398 8.50 -12.89 22.11
N GLU A 399 8.35 -12.69 20.80
CA GLU A 399 7.80 -11.45 20.24
C GLU A 399 6.33 -11.25 20.62
N ILE A 400 5.56 -12.34 20.69
CA ILE A 400 4.17 -12.32 21.18
C ILE A 400 4.15 -11.94 22.67
N LEU A 401 5.04 -12.55 23.47
CA LEU A 401 5.14 -12.27 24.90
C LEU A 401 5.62 -10.84 25.17
N HIS A 402 6.52 -10.30 24.35
CA HIS A 402 6.96 -8.90 24.46
C HIS A 402 5.82 -7.93 24.15
N GLY A 403 4.95 -8.27 23.20
CA GLY A 403 3.72 -7.53 22.92
C GLY A 403 2.73 -7.58 24.08
N ILE A 404 2.47 -8.76 24.66
CA ILE A 404 1.56 -8.94 25.80
C ILE A 404 2.02 -8.19 27.04
N VAL A 405 3.31 -8.26 27.37
CA VAL A 405 3.89 -7.64 28.57
C VAL A 405 4.17 -6.13 28.37
N GLY A 406 3.97 -5.60 27.16
CA GLY A 406 4.26 -4.20 26.84
C GLY A 406 5.76 -3.87 26.79
N LEU A 407 6.63 -4.89 26.73
CA LEU A 407 8.06 -4.76 26.49
C LEU A 407 8.36 -4.21 25.09
N VAL A 408 7.46 -4.42 24.13
CA VAL A 408 7.48 -3.83 22.78
C VAL A 408 6.05 -3.44 22.40
N ARG A 409 5.88 -2.30 21.72
CA ARG A 409 4.56 -1.88 21.18
C ARG A 409 4.28 -2.68 19.90
N SER A 410 3.81 -3.92 20.06
CA SER A 410 3.39 -4.76 18.93
C SER A 410 1.89 -5.03 19.00
N PRO A 411 1.12 -4.84 17.91
CA PRO A 411 -0.30 -5.16 17.88
C PRO A 411 -0.48 -6.69 17.95
N ILE A 412 -0.84 -7.20 19.14
CA ILE A 412 -0.97 -8.64 19.42
C ILE A 412 -1.95 -9.32 18.45
N SER A 413 -2.99 -8.61 18.01
CA SER A 413 -3.97 -9.09 17.03
C SER A 413 -3.37 -9.41 15.65
N ALA A 414 -2.26 -8.77 15.28
CA ALA A 414 -1.54 -9.05 14.04
C ALA A 414 -0.33 -9.97 14.26
N THR A 415 0.40 -9.81 15.37
CA THR A 415 1.59 -10.62 15.70
C THR A 415 1.23 -12.08 15.97
N LEU A 416 0.08 -12.33 16.62
CA LEU A 416 -0.34 -13.68 16.99
C LEU A 416 -0.68 -14.55 15.75
N PRO A 417 -1.49 -14.11 14.75
CA PRO A 417 -1.69 -14.88 13.54
C PRO A 417 -0.43 -15.02 12.67
N GLN A 418 0.42 -13.99 12.59
CA GLN A 418 1.64 -14.02 11.77
C GLN A 418 2.69 -15.01 12.29
N ILE A 419 2.94 -15.02 13.60
CA ILE A 419 3.91 -15.94 14.21
C ILE A 419 3.27 -17.32 14.40
N GLY A 420 1.99 -17.36 14.77
CA GLY A 420 1.22 -18.59 14.94
C GLY A 420 1.11 -19.41 13.65
N SER A 421 0.86 -18.77 12.50
CA SER A 421 0.82 -19.46 11.19
C SER A 421 2.15 -20.10 10.80
N ARG A 422 3.27 -19.40 11.04
CA ARG A 422 4.61 -19.93 10.75
C ARG A 422 4.99 -21.07 11.69
N LEU A 423 4.67 -20.94 12.98
CA LEU A 423 4.85 -22.03 13.95
C LEU A 423 3.97 -23.24 13.62
N PHE A 424 2.74 -23.01 13.16
CA PHE A 424 1.84 -24.07 12.71
C PHE A 424 2.38 -24.77 11.46
N LEU A 425 2.99 -24.05 10.52
CA LEU A 425 3.64 -24.66 9.37
C LEU A 425 4.88 -25.47 9.77
N THR A 426 5.76 -24.92 10.62
CA THR A 426 7.01 -25.57 11.05
C THR A 426 6.78 -26.79 11.94
N TRP A 427 5.90 -26.68 12.94
CA TRP A 427 5.65 -27.75 13.91
C TRP A 427 4.38 -28.57 13.62
N GLY A 428 3.36 -27.96 13.04
CA GLY A 428 2.07 -28.61 12.77
C GLY A 428 2.04 -29.35 11.43
N VAL A 429 2.54 -28.72 10.36
CA VAL A 429 2.51 -29.25 8.99
C VAL A 429 3.79 -30.04 8.66
N LEU A 430 4.98 -29.42 8.80
CA LEU A 430 6.25 -30.06 8.44
C LEU A 430 6.64 -31.22 9.36
N TRP A 431 6.40 -31.09 10.67
CA TRP A 431 6.74 -32.15 11.63
C TRP A 431 5.60 -33.18 11.84
N SER A 432 4.42 -32.98 11.23
CA SER A 432 3.24 -33.85 11.33
C SER A 432 2.84 -34.18 12.77
N PHE A 433 2.13 -33.24 13.40
CA PHE A 433 1.51 -33.38 14.73
C PHE A 433 0.73 -34.72 14.93
N PRO A 434 -0.03 -35.24 13.95
CA PRO A 434 -0.70 -36.53 14.09
C PRO A 434 0.27 -37.72 14.15
N GLU A 435 1.36 -37.66 13.39
CA GLU A 435 2.35 -38.73 13.29
C GLU A 435 3.25 -38.78 14.52
N ILE A 436 3.67 -37.62 15.04
CA ILE A 436 4.40 -37.52 16.31
C ILE A 436 3.56 -38.13 17.43
N ILE A 437 2.27 -37.77 17.52
CA ILE A 437 1.37 -38.31 18.55
C ILE A 437 1.14 -39.82 18.34
N ARG A 438 0.96 -40.28 17.09
CA ARG A 438 0.73 -41.69 16.74
C ARG A 438 1.94 -42.55 17.06
N TYR A 439 3.12 -42.17 16.58
CA TYR A 439 4.36 -42.91 16.80
C TYR A 439 4.86 -42.78 18.23
N SER A 440 4.71 -41.63 18.89
CA SER A 440 5.01 -41.52 20.33
C SER A 440 4.09 -42.41 21.15
N PHE A 441 2.80 -42.51 20.81
CA PHE A 441 1.89 -43.42 21.49
C PHE A 441 2.29 -44.89 21.29
N PHE A 442 2.63 -45.30 20.06
CA PHE A 442 3.04 -46.68 19.79
C PHE A 442 4.40 -46.99 20.42
N GLY A 443 5.36 -46.09 20.32
CA GLY A 443 6.69 -46.22 20.92
C GLY A 443 6.62 -46.33 22.44
N MET A 444 5.84 -45.48 23.12
CA MET A 444 5.67 -45.56 24.58
C MET A 444 4.97 -46.85 25.01
N LYS A 445 3.93 -47.27 24.27
CA LYS A 445 3.19 -48.49 24.58
C LYS A 445 4.05 -49.75 24.39
N GLU A 446 4.90 -49.78 23.37
CA GLU A 446 5.77 -50.91 23.07
C GLU A 446 7.02 -50.94 23.98
N ALA A 447 7.60 -49.78 24.30
CA ALA A 447 8.82 -49.69 25.10
C ALA A 447 8.58 -49.76 26.61
N LEU A 448 7.45 -49.24 27.11
CA LEU A 448 7.17 -49.11 28.55
C LEU A 448 5.94 -49.89 29.01
N GLY A 449 5.20 -50.53 28.10
CA GLY A 449 3.99 -51.30 28.40
C GLY A 449 2.76 -50.44 28.71
N PHE A 450 2.88 -49.12 28.80
CA PHE A 450 1.77 -48.18 29.03
C PHE A 450 1.94 -46.87 28.24
N ALA A 451 0.83 -46.19 27.98
CA ALA A 451 0.82 -44.87 27.36
C ALA A 451 0.11 -43.86 28.30
N PRO A 452 0.71 -42.69 28.59
CA PRO A 452 0.11 -41.69 29.45
C PRO A 452 -1.27 -41.23 28.98
N SER A 453 -2.16 -40.94 29.91
CA SER A 453 -3.56 -40.57 29.62
C SER A 453 -3.71 -39.34 28.73
N TRP A 454 -2.78 -38.37 28.85
CA TRP A 454 -2.74 -37.18 27.99
C TRP A 454 -2.37 -37.53 26.54
N LEU A 455 -1.44 -38.47 26.33
CA LEU A 455 -1.00 -38.90 25.01
C LEU A 455 -2.05 -39.77 24.32
N LEU A 456 -2.74 -40.62 25.09
CA LEU A 456 -3.93 -41.34 24.63
C LEU A 456 -5.05 -40.36 24.23
N TRP A 457 -5.30 -39.33 25.05
CA TRP A 457 -6.32 -38.32 24.74
C TRP A 457 -5.99 -37.56 23.46
N LEU A 458 -4.74 -37.12 23.30
CA LEU A 458 -4.26 -36.44 22.09
C LEU A 458 -4.44 -37.32 20.86
N ARG A 459 -4.00 -38.59 20.91
CA ARG A 459 -4.12 -39.55 19.79
C ARG A 459 -5.55 -39.68 19.28
N TYR A 460 -6.53 -39.69 20.19
CA TYR A 460 -7.93 -39.91 19.84
C TYR A 460 -8.76 -38.64 19.77
N SER A 461 -8.20 -37.44 19.96
CA SER A 461 -8.98 -36.18 19.99
C SER A 461 -8.47 -35.10 19.02
N THR A 462 -7.22 -35.15 18.55
CA THR A 462 -6.69 -34.14 17.61
C THR A 462 -7.43 -34.10 16.28
N PHE A 463 -7.99 -35.23 15.82
CA PHE A 463 -8.80 -35.28 14.60
C PHE A 463 -10.03 -34.36 14.67
N LEU A 464 -10.53 -34.02 15.87
CA LEU A 464 -11.72 -33.16 16.01
C LEU A 464 -11.52 -31.77 15.38
N LEU A 465 -10.28 -31.27 15.38
CA LEU A 465 -9.92 -29.98 14.82
C LEU A 465 -9.18 -30.12 13.47
N LEU A 466 -8.25 -31.09 13.39
CA LEU A 466 -7.43 -31.26 12.19
C LEU A 466 -8.22 -31.82 11.00
N TYR A 467 -9.18 -32.71 11.24
CA TYR A 467 -9.93 -33.33 10.14
C TYR A 467 -10.89 -32.35 9.45
N PRO A 468 -11.73 -31.55 10.17
CA PRO A 468 -12.55 -30.54 9.52
C PRO A 468 -11.70 -29.47 8.79
N THR A 469 -10.59 -29.06 9.39
CA THR A 469 -9.69 -28.07 8.78
C THR A 469 -9.02 -28.61 7.50
N GLY A 470 -8.55 -29.87 7.52
CA GLY A 470 -7.99 -30.52 6.34
C GLY A 470 -9.00 -30.68 5.21
N ILE A 471 -10.14 -31.31 5.49
CA ILE A 471 -11.19 -31.55 4.48
C ILE A 471 -11.71 -30.24 3.87
N THR A 472 -11.97 -29.21 4.69
CA THR A 472 -12.45 -27.92 4.18
C THR A 472 -11.40 -27.23 3.30
N SER A 473 -10.12 -27.32 3.64
CA SER A 473 -9.05 -26.77 2.82
C SER A 473 -8.89 -27.49 1.47
N GLU A 474 -8.93 -28.82 1.45
CA GLU A 474 -8.77 -29.62 0.23
C GLU A 474 -9.99 -29.48 -0.70
N VAL A 475 -11.20 -29.56 -0.15
CA VAL A 475 -12.44 -29.35 -0.92
C VAL A 475 -12.53 -27.92 -1.43
N GLY A 476 -12.18 -26.93 -0.60
CA GLY A 476 -12.17 -25.52 -0.99
C GLY A 476 -11.21 -25.22 -2.13
N LEU A 477 -10.01 -25.78 -2.10
CA LEU A 477 -9.02 -25.63 -3.18
C LEU A 477 -9.50 -26.25 -4.50
N ILE A 478 -10.06 -27.47 -4.46
CA ILE A 478 -10.58 -28.12 -5.67
C ILE A 478 -11.74 -27.29 -6.26
N TYR A 479 -12.66 -26.80 -5.42
CA TYR A 479 -13.81 -26.01 -5.85
C TYR A 479 -13.39 -24.69 -6.51
N ILE A 480 -12.49 -23.93 -5.88
CA ILE A 480 -11.97 -22.66 -6.40
C ILE A 480 -11.20 -22.88 -7.72
N ALA A 481 -10.57 -24.03 -7.89
CA ALA A 481 -9.82 -24.36 -9.10
C ALA A 481 -10.71 -24.78 -10.30
N LEU A 482 -12.00 -25.12 -10.11
CA LEU A 482 -12.87 -25.62 -11.19
C LEU A 482 -12.99 -24.66 -12.40
N PRO A 483 -13.20 -23.33 -12.23
CA PRO A 483 -13.25 -22.41 -13.36
C PRO A 483 -11.94 -22.35 -14.14
N PHE A 484 -10.80 -22.43 -13.44
CA PHE A 484 -9.47 -22.45 -14.04
C PHE A 484 -9.17 -23.77 -14.76
N MET A 485 -9.62 -24.90 -14.22
CA MET A 485 -9.51 -26.21 -14.89
C MET A 485 -10.30 -26.22 -16.21
N LYS A 486 -11.50 -25.63 -16.21
CA LYS A 486 -12.34 -25.51 -17.42
C LYS A 486 -11.72 -24.61 -18.47
N ALA A 487 -11.14 -23.47 -18.06
CA ALA A 487 -10.56 -22.51 -18.99
C ALA A 487 -9.20 -22.95 -19.55
N SER A 488 -8.40 -23.67 -18.76
CA SER A 488 -7.03 -24.04 -19.16
C SER A 488 -6.94 -25.35 -19.94
N GLU A 489 -7.95 -26.21 -19.86
CA GLU A 489 -7.99 -27.56 -20.45
C GLU A 489 -6.76 -28.44 -20.13
N ARG A 490 -5.97 -28.07 -19.10
CA ARG A 490 -4.77 -28.81 -18.72
C ARG A 490 -5.16 -30.17 -18.13
N TYR A 491 -4.43 -31.21 -18.53
CA TYR A 491 -4.66 -32.61 -18.14
C TYR A 491 -5.94 -33.25 -18.71
N CYS A 492 -6.59 -32.63 -19.70
CA CYS A 492 -7.69 -33.24 -20.45
C CYS A 492 -7.15 -34.02 -21.66
N LEU A 493 -7.58 -35.29 -21.81
CA LEU A 493 -7.33 -36.13 -22.98
C LEU A 493 -8.52 -36.01 -23.93
N ARG A 494 -8.38 -35.20 -24.98
CA ARG A 494 -9.39 -35.03 -26.03
C ARG A 494 -9.25 -36.09 -27.12
N MET A 495 -10.34 -36.30 -27.86
CA MET A 495 -10.38 -37.17 -29.04
C MET A 495 -10.13 -36.36 -30.32
N PRO A 496 -9.49 -36.94 -31.36
CA PRO A 496 -9.04 -38.33 -31.44
C PRO A 496 -7.66 -38.55 -30.79
N ASN A 497 -7.51 -39.66 -30.05
CA ASN A 497 -6.22 -40.11 -29.54
C ASN A 497 -6.02 -41.61 -29.78
N LYS A 498 -4.77 -42.07 -29.70
CA LYS A 498 -4.34 -43.45 -29.99
C LYS A 498 -5.08 -44.53 -29.17
N TRP A 499 -5.65 -44.15 -28.03
CA TRP A 499 -6.31 -45.05 -27.10
C TRP A 499 -7.84 -45.06 -27.23
N ASN A 500 -8.41 -44.28 -28.16
CA ASN A 500 -9.86 -44.13 -28.35
C ASN A 500 -10.63 -43.81 -27.04
N PHE A 501 -10.02 -43.02 -26.17
CA PHE A 501 -10.52 -42.76 -24.81
C PHE A 501 -10.42 -41.28 -24.47
N SER A 502 -11.53 -40.65 -24.07
CA SER A 502 -11.52 -39.26 -23.60
C SER A 502 -11.58 -39.17 -22.07
N PHE A 503 -10.75 -38.32 -21.49
CA PHE A 503 -10.81 -37.98 -20.06
C PHE A 503 -10.76 -36.47 -19.89
N ASP A 504 -11.65 -35.95 -19.05
CA ASP A 504 -11.74 -34.54 -18.77
C ASP A 504 -11.50 -34.32 -17.27
N TYR A 505 -10.42 -33.60 -16.98
CA TYR A 505 -9.91 -33.43 -15.63
C TYR A 505 -10.89 -32.67 -14.72
N MET A 506 -11.69 -31.77 -15.29
CA MET A 506 -12.74 -31.07 -14.56
C MET A 506 -13.83 -32.05 -14.12
N TYR A 507 -14.32 -32.90 -15.03
CA TYR A 507 -15.33 -33.91 -14.67
C TYR A 507 -14.77 -34.97 -13.71
N GLY A 508 -13.50 -35.35 -13.85
CA GLY A 508 -12.81 -36.21 -12.89
C GLY A 508 -12.74 -35.59 -11.48
N SER A 509 -12.43 -34.29 -11.40
CA SER A 509 -12.39 -33.56 -10.13
C SER A 509 -13.78 -33.38 -9.50
N ILE A 510 -14.82 -33.17 -10.32
CA ILE A 510 -16.22 -33.15 -9.86
C ILE A 510 -16.65 -34.52 -9.32
N LEU A 511 -16.28 -35.61 -9.99
CA LEU A 511 -16.54 -36.97 -9.51
C LEU A 511 -15.81 -37.24 -8.19
N ALA A 512 -14.55 -36.80 -8.06
CA ALA A 512 -13.80 -36.89 -6.82
C ALA A 512 -14.50 -36.14 -5.68
N LEU A 513 -14.98 -34.90 -5.91
CA LEU A 513 -15.78 -34.15 -4.93
C LEU A 513 -17.08 -34.88 -4.57
N ALA A 514 -17.77 -35.45 -5.56
CA ALA A 514 -19.02 -36.19 -5.36
C ALA A 514 -18.85 -37.45 -4.50
N ILE A 515 -17.66 -38.06 -4.47
CA ILE A 515 -17.34 -39.20 -3.60
C ILE A 515 -16.78 -38.72 -2.26
N TYR A 516 -15.88 -37.73 -2.29
CA TYR A 516 -15.09 -37.32 -1.14
C TYR A 516 -15.91 -36.52 -0.12
N VAL A 517 -16.78 -35.61 -0.58
CA VAL A 517 -17.62 -34.80 0.30
C VAL A 517 -18.61 -35.68 1.08
N PRO A 518 -19.35 -36.63 0.48
CA PRO A 518 -20.22 -37.55 1.22
C PRO A 518 -19.48 -38.60 2.06
N GLY A 519 -18.25 -38.98 1.68
CA GLY A 519 -17.41 -39.87 2.47
C GLY A 519 -16.87 -39.23 3.74
N SER A 520 -16.73 -37.89 3.76
CA SER A 520 -16.10 -37.17 4.86
C SER A 520 -16.84 -37.28 6.22
N PRO A 521 -18.18 -37.19 6.31
CA PRO A 521 -18.90 -37.33 7.58
C PRO A 521 -18.94 -38.78 8.06
N HIS A 522 -18.89 -39.76 7.15
CA HIS A 522 -18.82 -41.18 7.48
C HIS A 522 -17.52 -41.48 8.25
N MET A 523 -16.38 -41.05 7.71
CA MET A 523 -15.07 -41.20 8.33
C MET A 523 -14.95 -40.41 9.65
N TYR A 524 -15.51 -39.20 9.72
CA TYR A 524 -15.54 -38.43 10.97
C TYR A 524 -16.34 -39.16 12.07
N THR A 525 -17.52 -39.68 11.72
CA THR A 525 -18.37 -40.46 12.64
C THR A 525 -17.68 -41.75 13.08
N TYR A 526 -16.94 -42.40 12.18
CA TYR A 526 -16.14 -43.57 12.50
C TYR A 526 -15.04 -43.25 13.53
N MET A 527 -14.30 -42.15 13.35
CA MET A 527 -13.27 -41.72 14.31
C MET A 527 -13.86 -41.30 15.66
N LEU A 528 -15.05 -40.69 15.69
CA LEU A 528 -15.79 -40.42 16.93
C LEU A 528 -16.14 -41.71 17.69
N LYS A 529 -16.57 -42.77 16.99
CA LYS A 529 -16.81 -44.08 17.60
C LYS A 529 -15.52 -44.69 18.15
N GLN A 530 -14.42 -44.59 17.41
CA GLN A 530 -13.11 -45.07 17.87
C GLN A 530 -12.64 -44.33 19.13
N ARG A 531 -12.78 -43.00 19.16
CA ARG A 531 -12.48 -42.17 20.33
C ARG A 531 -13.28 -42.60 21.55
N LYS A 532 -14.61 -42.75 21.40
CA LYS A 532 -15.49 -43.16 22.50
C LYS A 532 -15.06 -44.51 23.08
N LYS A 533 -14.74 -45.48 22.21
CA LYS A 533 -14.28 -46.82 22.61
C LYS A 533 -12.91 -46.82 23.28
N ALA A 534 -11.97 -46.01 22.81
CA ALA A 534 -10.62 -45.93 23.36
C ALA A 534 -10.60 -45.21 24.72
N LEU A 535 -11.31 -44.09 24.84
CA LEU A 535 -11.35 -43.30 26.06
C LEU A 535 -12.26 -43.89 27.14
N SER A 536 -13.27 -44.70 26.77
CA SER A 536 -14.08 -45.41 27.77
C SER A 536 -13.30 -46.53 28.47
N LYS A 537 -12.44 -47.26 27.73
CA LYS A 537 -11.59 -48.31 28.29
C LYS A 537 -10.52 -47.79 29.25
N ALA A 538 -10.07 -46.55 29.06
CA ALA A 538 -9.10 -45.89 29.93
C ALA A 538 -9.72 -45.27 31.20
N LYS A 539 -11.06 -45.26 31.32
CA LYS A 539 -11.76 -44.87 32.55
C LYS A 539 -12.07 -46.05 33.48
N THR A 540 -12.00 -47.28 32.96
CA THR A 540 -12.29 -48.53 33.67
C THR A 540 -11.04 -49.36 33.99
N ALA A 541 -9.89 -48.98 33.46
CA ALA A 541 -8.56 -49.44 33.87
C ALA A 541 -7.92 -48.36 34.74
#